data_AF-A0A259E2M6-F1
#
_entry.id   AF-A0A259E2M6-F1
#
_cell.length_a   1.000
_cell.length_b   1.000
_cell.length_c   1.000
_cell.angle_alpha   90.00
_cell.angle_beta   90.00
_cell.angle_gamma   90.00
#
_symmetry.space_group_name_H-M   'P 1'
#
loop_
_entity.id
_entity.type
_entity.pdbx_description
1 polymer ?
#
loop_
_entity_poly.entity_id
_entity_poly.type
_entity_poly.pdbx_seq_one_letter_code
_entity_poly.pdbx_strand_id
1 'polypeptide(L)'
;MTRAELYAVLDRFLAALNARDPHSLDWASQANHSENNVMLEIGDGVWGTIDRLGDYQLRFADVKTRQVGYFGTVIEPIEESAFTLRLGLNDARQIAECEMLIVRQSDSGIKFENCRYWDKPILHREAEAPVAREEMVRLSNGYFDTLQRNDGTIHTRFHPDCNRVENGVQTTRNPDFAKIVPVSALGCEEQFRMGNYRYDDDLRARRFPLVDEERGLVLAFGFIDHSGRLREFQLTDGRTVKSPVLRPHSFYISELFKIDHGMIEQIEANFITVPYRMPSPWDSL
;
A
#
# COMPACT_ATOMS: atom_id res chain seq x y z
N MET A 1 7.62 19.14 -13.67
CA MET A 1 6.31 18.79 -14.28
C MET A 1 5.23 19.20 -13.30
N THR A 2 4.10 19.67 -13.78
CA THR A 2 2.93 20.01 -12.94
C THR A 2 2.14 18.76 -12.56
N ARG A 3 1.26 18.86 -11.56
CA ARG A 3 0.32 17.79 -11.19
C ARG A 3 -0.54 17.35 -12.39
N ALA A 4 -1.04 18.32 -13.16
CA ALA A 4 -1.83 18.05 -14.35
C ALA A 4 -1.04 17.28 -15.44
N GLU A 5 0.24 17.62 -15.65
CA GLU A 5 1.11 16.88 -16.58
C GLU A 5 1.37 15.44 -16.11
N LEU A 6 1.56 15.23 -14.80
CA LEU A 6 1.72 13.89 -14.21
C LEU A 6 0.44 13.06 -14.32
N TYR A 7 -0.72 13.64 -14.06
CA TYR A 7 -2.00 12.97 -14.27
C TYR A 7 -2.25 12.66 -15.74
N ALA A 8 -1.87 13.53 -16.67
CA ALA A 8 -1.98 13.21 -18.09
C ALA A 8 -1.10 12.01 -18.49
N VAL A 9 0.06 11.80 -17.84
CA VAL A 9 0.88 10.58 -18.03
C VAL A 9 0.17 9.36 -17.47
N LEU A 10 -0.37 9.45 -16.24
CA LEU A 10 -1.16 8.38 -15.63
C LEU A 10 -2.37 8.00 -16.50
N ASP A 11 -3.12 8.98 -17.00
CA ASP A 11 -4.30 8.76 -17.84
C ASP A 11 -3.92 8.00 -19.12
N ARG A 12 -2.79 8.35 -19.76
CA ARG A 12 -2.26 7.60 -20.91
C ARG A 12 -1.84 6.19 -20.54
N PHE A 13 -1.17 6.00 -19.40
CA PHE A 13 -0.78 4.68 -18.92
C PHE A 13 -1.99 3.77 -18.67
N LEU A 14 -3.00 4.28 -17.97
CA LEU A 14 -4.23 3.55 -17.67
C LEU A 14 -5.02 3.22 -18.95
N ALA A 15 -5.08 4.15 -19.91
CA ALA A 15 -5.68 3.89 -21.22
C ALA A 15 -4.93 2.79 -22.00
N ALA A 16 -3.60 2.84 -22.03
CA ALA A 16 -2.75 1.81 -22.64
C ALA A 16 -2.96 0.44 -21.98
N LEU A 17 -3.00 0.39 -20.65
CA LEU A 17 -3.24 -0.83 -19.88
C LEU A 17 -4.61 -1.44 -20.21
N ASN A 18 -5.65 -0.62 -20.26
CA ASN A 18 -7.00 -1.04 -20.64
C ASN A 18 -7.10 -1.51 -22.10
N ALA A 19 -6.20 -1.02 -22.97
CA ALA A 19 -6.09 -1.45 -24.37
C ALA A 19 -5.11 -2.63 -24.58
N ARG A 20 -4.41 -3.07 -23.53
CA ARG A 20 -3.30 -4.04 -23.58
C ARG A 20 -2.19 -3.63 -24.57
N ASP A 21 -1.91 -2.33 -24.67
CA ASP A 21 -0.92 -1.78 -25.61
C ASP A 21 0.21 -1.03 -24.88
N PRO A 22 1.17 -1.75 -24.28
CA PRO A 22 2.26 -1.14 -23.53
C PRO A 22 3.22 -0.33 -24.42
N HIS A 23 3.27 -0.61 -25.73
CA HIS A 23 4.20 0.05 -26.66
C HIS A 23 3.71 1.42 -27.15
N SER A 24 2.45 1.77 -26.86
CA SER A 24 1.92 3.13 -27.05
C SER A 24 2.49 4.17 -26.08
N LEU A 25 3.20 3.72 -25.03
CA LEU A 25 3.76 4.57 -23.98
C LEU A 25 5.21 4.98 -24.26
N ASP A 26 5.59 6.13 -23.73
CA ASP A 26 6.96 6.66 -23.83
C ASP A 26 7.82 6.13 -22.68
N TRP A 27 8.38 4.94 -22.89
CA TRP A 27 9.30 4.29 -21.95
C TRP A 27 10.73 4.82 -22.12
N ALA A 28 11.43 5.01 -21.01
CA ALA A 28 12.88 5.23 -21.04
C ALA A 28 13.58 3.96 -21.55
N SER A 29 14.75 4.11 -22.18
CA SER A 29 15.49 2.98 -22.77
C SER A 29 15.91 1.88 -21.78
N GLN A 30 15.94 2.18 -20.48
CA GLN A 30 16.26 1.26 -19.40
C GLN A 30 15.19 1.30 -18.31
N ALA A 31 13.93 1.43 -18.72
CA ALA A 31 12.83 1.49 -17.77
C ALA A 31 12.73 0.21 -16.94
N ASN A 32 12.50 0.35 -15.64
CA ASN A 32 12.24 -0.76 -14.74
C ASN A 32 10.73 -0.96 -14.60
N HIS A 33 10.27 -2.19 -14.84
CA HIS A 33 8.87 -2.57 -14.75
C HIS A 33 8.75 -3.78 -13.82
N SER A 34 7.94 -3.66 -12.76
CA SER A 34 7.69 -4.78 -11.86
C SER A 34 6.20 -4.96 -11.60
N GLU A 35 5.77 -6.22 -11.53
CA GLU A 35 4.48 -6.61 -10.97
C GLU A 35 4.72 -7.51 -9.76
N ASN A 36 4.04 -7.26 -8.64
CA ASN A 36 4.03 -8.14 -7.48
C ASN A 36 5.44 -8.53 -6.99
N ASN A 37 6.34 -7.54 -6.91
CA ASN A 37 7.73 -7.69 -6.48
C ASN A 37 8.61 -8.55 -7.41
N VAL A 38 8.27 -8.65 -8.70
CA VAL A 38 9.08 -9.32 -9.72
C VAL A 38 9.33 -8.35 -10.88
N MET A 39 10.58 -8.17 -11.28
CA MET A 39 10.91 -7.41 -12.49
C MET A 39 10.49 -8.22 -13.72
N LEU A 40 9.75 -7.58 -14.60
CA LEU A 40 9.16 -8.18 -15.79
C LEU A 40 9.49 -7.34 -17.01
N GLU A 41 9.52 -8.00 -18.17
CA GLU A 41 9.56 -7.30 -19.45
C GLU A 41 8.29 -6.42 -19.61
N ILE A 42 8.44 -5.30 -20.31
CA ILE A 42 7.31 -4.43 -20.62
C ILE A 42 6.30 -5.19 -21.49
N GLY A 43 5.07 -5.29 -21.01
CA GLY A 43 3.98 -6.02 -21.68
C GLY A 43 3.72 -7.44 -21.17
N ASP A 44 4.48 -7.92 -20.18
CA ASP A 44 4.21 -9.19 -19.50
C ASP A 44 3.23 -9.00 -18.31
N GLY A 45 2.79 -10.09 -17.68
CA GLY A 45 1.91 -10.08 -16.51
C GLY A 45 0.51 -9.58 -16.84
N VAL A 46 0.01 -8.62 -16.06
CA VAL A 46 -1.35 -8.09 -16.14
C VAL A 46 -1.71 -7.53 -17.52
N TRP A 47 -0.72 -7.06 -18.29
CA TRP A 47 -0.92 -6.59 -19.66
C TRP A 47 -1.57 -7.65 -20.56
N GLY A 48 -1.29 -8.94 -20.32
CA GLY A 48 -1.86 -10.06 -21.08
C GLY A 48 -3.25 -10.49 -20.58
N THR A 49 -3.62 -10.17 -19.35
CA THR A 49 -4.79 -10.75 -18.66
C THR A 49 -5.88 -9.74 -18.34
N ILE A 50 -5.58 -8.44 -18.26
CA ILE A 50 -6.56 -7.42 -17.88
C ILE A 50 -7.69 -7.28 -18.89
N ASP A 51 -8.94 -7.50 -18.48
CA ASP A 51 -10.11 -7.23 -19.32
C ASP A 51 -10.48 -5.75 -19.31
N ARG A 52 -10.42 -5.11 -18.14
CA ARG A 52 -10.60 -3.66 -17.98
C ARG A 52 -10.13 -3.15 -16.62
N LEU A 53 -10.04 -1.84 -16.49
CA LEU A 53 -9.98 -1.17 -15.18
C LEU A 53 -11.36 -1.17 -14.49
N GLY A 54 -11.36 -1.12 -13.16
CA GLY A 54 -12.58 -0.89 -12.37
C GLY A 54 -12.83 0.58 -12.02
N ASP A 55 -13.84 0.79 -11.18
CA ASP A 55 -14.44 2.12 -10.96
C ASP A 55 -13.74 2.93 -9.85
N TYR A 56 -13.02 2.26 -8.93
CA TYR A 56 -12.25 2.94 -7.91
C TYR A 56 -10.95 3.51 -8.50
N GLN A 57 -10.77 4.82 -8.40
CA GLN A 57 -9.67 5.55 -9.05
C GLN A 57 -9.16 6.68 -8.15
N LEU A 58 -8.34 6.33 -7.16
CA LEU A 58 -7.59 7.29 -6.37
C LEU A 58 -6.25 7.60 -7.05
N ARG A 59 -5.97 8.88 -7.31
CA ARG A 59 -4.72 9.34 -7.91
C ARG A 59 -4.05 10.44 -7.09
N PHE A 60 -2.73 10.43 -7.07
CA PHE A 60 -1.91 11.38 -6.31
C PHE A 60 -0.56 11.55 -7.00
N ALA A 61 0.10 12.68 -6.76
CA ALA A 61 1.28 13.05 -7.52
C ALA A 61 2.26 13.88 -6.70
N ASP A 62 3.53 13.55 -6.86
CA ASP A 62 4.67 14.25 -6.27
C ASP A 62 5.43 14.98 -7.38
N VAL A 63 5.15 16.29 -7.48
CA VAL A 63 5.74 17.16 -8.50
C VAL A 63 7.24 17.36 -8.30
N LYS A 64 7.74 17.19 -7.07
CA LYS A 64 9.14 17.41 -6.71
C LYS A 64 10.03 16.29 -7.23
N THR A 65 9.53 15.05 -7.19
CA THR A 65 10.27 13.85 -7.63
C THR A 65 9.76 13.28 -8.96
N ARG A 66 8.74 13.88 -9.56
CA ARG A 66 8.11 13.48 -10.84
C ARG A 66 7.52 12.06 -10.77
N GLN A 67 6.82 11.80 -9.68
CA GLN A 67 6.19 10.53 -9.40
C GLN A 67 4.67 10.70 -9.45
N VAL A 68 3.97 9.71 -9.99
CA VAL A 68 2.51 9.65 -9.96
C VAL A 68 2.08 8.28 -9.45
N GLY A 69 1.11 8.26 -8.55
CA GLY A 69 0.61 7.06 -7.92
C GLY A 69 -0.89 6.91 -8.10
N TYR A 70 -1.33 5.67 -8.06
CA TYR A 70 -2.71 5.29 -8.27
C TYR A 70 -3.10 4.09 -7.38
N PHE A 71 -4.26 4.19 -6.75
CA PHE A 71 -4.98 3.06 -6.15
C PHE A 71 -6.29 2.89 -6.89
N GLY A 72 -6.56 1.69 -7.35
CA GLY A 72 -7.81 1.35 -8.01
C GLY A 72 -7.99 -0.15 -8.09
N THR A 73 -8.65 -0.60 -9.16
CA THR A 73 -8.84 -2.03 -9.42
C THR A 73 -8.58 -2.41 -10.86
N VAL A 74 -8.15 -3.66 -11.05
CA VAL A 74 -8.10 -4.33 -12.35
C VAL A 74 -9.08 -5.48 -12.34
N ILE A 75 -9.72 -5.72 -13.48
CA ILE A 75 -10.63 -6.83 -13.68
C ILE A 75 -9.97 -7.80 -14.64
N GLU A 76 -9.76 -9.01 -14.15
CA GLU A 76 -9.27 -10.17 -14.88
C GLU A 76 -10.40 -11.21 -14.98
N PRO A 77 -10.26 -12.29 -15.78
CA PRO A 77 -11.37 -13.17 -16.12
C PRO A 77 -12.11 -13.82 -14.92
N ILE A 78 -11.48 -13.90 -13.76
CA ILE A 78 -12.02 -14.57 -12.57
C ILE A 78 -12.40 -13.63 -11.43
N GLU A 79 -11.81 -12.43 -11.35
CA GLU A 79 -11.98 -11.55 -10.19
C GLU A 79 -11.64 -10.08 -10.48
N GLU A 80 -12.22 -9.19 -9.66
CA GLU A 80 -11.77 -7.82 -9.50
C GLU A 80 -10.69 -7.79 -8.41
N SER A 81 -9.49 -7.33 -8.76
CA SER A 81 -8.33 -7.28 -7.88
C SER A 81 -7.97 -5.84 -7.51
N ALA A 82 -7.58 -5.61 -6.25
CA ALA A 82 -7.03 -4.33 -5.83
C ALA A 82 -5.72 -4.07 -6.59
N PHE A 83 -5.50 -2.83 -7.00
CA PHE A 83 -4.36 -2.46 -7.84
C PHE A 83 -3.73 -1.17 -7.33
N THR A 84 -2.44 -1.24 -7.02
CA THR A 84 -1.60 -0.08 -6.77
C THR A 84 -0.57 0.07 -7.87
N LEU A 85 -0.37 1.29 -8.33
CA LEU A 85 0.61 1.66 -9.34
C LEU A 85 1.41 2.87 -8.86
N ARG A 86 2.71 2.84 -9.12
CA ARG A 86 3.58 4.01 -9.08
C ARG A 86 4.35 4.11 -10.39
N LEU A 87 4.32 5.29 -11.00
CA LEU A 87 5.17 5.65 -12.14
C LEU A 87 6.18 6.72 -11.73
N GLY A 88 7.45 6.50 -12.06
CA GLY A 88 8.53 7.48 -11.93
C GLY A 88 9.02 7.95 -13.29
N LEU A 89 9.13 9.27 -13.47
CA LEU A 89 9.54 9.87 -14.75
C LEU A 89 10.95 10.45 -14.69
N ASN A 90 11.72 10.24 -15.76
CA ASN A 90 13.04 10.87 -15.92
C ASN A 90 12.92 12.36 -16.33
N ASP A 91 14.06 13.05 -16.46
CA ASP A 91 14.10 14.47 -16.89
C ASP A 91 13.49 14.69 -18.29
N ALA A 92 13.56 13.67 -19.16
CA ALA A 92 12.96 13.66 -20.49
C ALA A 92 11.45 13.36 -20.47
N ARG A 93 10.84 13.23 -19.29
CA ARG A 93 9.41 12.94 -19.06
C ARG A 93 8.95 11.56 -19.53
N GLN A 94 9.90 10.63 -19.70
CA GLN A 94 9.63 9.24 -20.07
C GLN A 94 9.43 8.40 -18.81
N ILE A 95 8.66 7.31 -18.93
CA ILE A 95 8.45 6.36 -17.84
C ILE A 95 9.77 5.59 -17.62
N ALA A 96 10.44 5.87 -16.52
CA ALA A 96 11.69 5.20 -16.13
C ALA A 96 11.44 4.10 -15.10
N GLU A 97 10.36 4.19 -14.34
CA GLU A 97 10.00 3.22 -13.32
C GLU A 97 8.49 2.99 -13.32
N CYS A 98 8.08 1.73 -13.27
CA CYS A 98 6.70 1.29 -13.14
C CYS A 98 6.62 0.16 -12.11
N GLU A 99 6.07 0.47 -10.94
CA GLU A 99 5.93 -0.48 -9.83
C GLU A 99 4.44 -0.77 -9.60
N MET A 100 4.03 -2.01 -9.89
CA MET A 100 2.65 -2.49 -9.79
C MET A 100 2.52 -3.52 -8.66
N LEU A 101 1.46 -3.40 -7.87
CA LEU A 101 1.04 -4.39 -6.89
C LEU A 101 -0.44 -4.69 -7.12
N ILE A 102 -0.75 -5.95 -7.42
CA ILE A 102 -2.09 -6.45 -7.75
C ILE A 102 -2.47 -7.56 -6.79
N VAL A 103 -3.56 -7.36 -6.06
CA VAL A 103 -4.04 -8.26 -5.01
C VAL A 103 -5.11 -9.19 -5.58
N ARG A 104 -4.67 -10.32 -6.12
CA ARG A 104 -5.54 -11.43 -6.55
C ARG A 104 -5.93 -12.27 -5.33
N GLN A 105 -7.23 -12.39 -5.04
CA GLN A 105 -7.68 -13.25 -3.94
C GLN A 105 -7.42 -14.72 -4.24
N SER A 106 -7.28 -15.10 -5.51
CA SER A 106 -6.87 -16.45 -5.92
C SER A 106 -5.48 -16.84 -5.42
N ASP A 107 -4.57 -15.88 -5.28
CA ASP A 107 -3.19 -16.09 -4.81
C ASP A 107 -3.06 -15.95 -3.28
N SER A 108 -4.10 -15.43 -2.62
CA SER A 108 -4.02 -14.99 -1.24
C SER A 108 -3.97 -16.17 -0.27
N GLY A 109 -2.91 -16.21 0.56
CA GLY A 109 -2.80 -17.18 1.65
C GLY A 109 -3.87 -16.99 2.73
N ILE A 110 -4.27 -15.74 2.98
CA ILE A 110 -5.41 -15.35 3.81
C ILE A 110 -6.36 -14.57 2.92
N LYS A 111 -7.58 -15.08 2.71
CA LYS A 111 -8.58 -14.40 1.88
C LYS A 111 -9.27 -13.31 2.68
N PHE A 112 -9.35 -12.13 2.08
CA PHE A 112 -10.14 -11.02 2.59
C PHE A 112 -11.51 -11.11 1.92
N GLU A 113 -12.54 -11.48 2.68
CA GLU A 113 -13.88 -11.62 2.14
C GLU A 113 -14.58 -10.27 2.04
N ASN A 114 -15.50 -10.14 1.07
CA ASN A 114 -16.32 -8.94 0.86
C ASN A 114 -15.50 -7.65 0.64
N CYS A 115 -14.38 -7.75 -0.09
CA CYS A 115 -13.63 -6.58 -0.53
C CYS A 115 -14.55 -5.58 -1.24
N ARG A 116 -14.41 -4.31 -0.88
CA ARG A 116 -15.09 -3.18 -1.50
C ARG A 116 -14.05 -2.15 -1.89
N TYR A 117 -14.25 -1.54 -3.04
CA TYR A 117 -13.39 -0.49 -3.57
C TYR A 117 -14.24 0.76 -3.71
N TRP A 118 -13.98 1.77 -2.89
CA TRP A 118 -14.81 2.96 -2.81
C TRP A 118 -13.99 4.22 -2.61
N ASP A 119 -14.54 5.33 -3.11
CA ASP A 119 -13.96 6.64 -2.97
C ASP A 119 -13.93 7.09 -1.51
N LYS A 120 -12.78 7.61 -1.08
CA LYS A 120 -12.57 8.13 0.27
C LYS A 120 -12.24 9.62 0.13
N PRO A 121 -13.21 10.54 0.34
CA PRO A 121 -13.00 11.97 0.14
C PRO A 121 -11.79 12.55 0.90
N ILE A 122 -11.44 11.98 2.05
CA ILE A 122 -10.27 12.37 2.85
C ILE A 122 -8.93 12.18 2.11
N LEU A 123 -8.86 11.29 1.12
CA LEU A 123 -7.66 11.06 0.31
C LEU A 123 -7.55 12.03 -0.87
N HIS A 124 -8.61 12.79 -1.18
CA HIS A 124 -8.60 13.81 -2.24
C HIS A 124 -8.38 15.22 -1.73
N ARG A 125 -8.71 15.48 -0.46
CA ARG A 125 -8.58 16.82 0.13
C ARG A 125 -7.13 17.24 0.27
N GLU A 126 -6.88 18.54 0.10
CA GLU A 126 -5.61 19.17 0.48
C GLU A 126 -5.37 19.02 1.99
N ALA A 127 -4.12 19.10 2.43
CA ALA A 127 -3.80 19.15 3.85
C ALA A 127 -4.21 20.51 4.45
N GLU A 128 -4.87 20.49 5.60
CA GLU A 128 -5.34 21.70 6.28
C GLU A 128 -4.25 22.31 7.17
N ALA A 129 -3.46 21.45 7.82
CA ALA A 129 -2.30 21.80 8.63
C ALA A 129 -1.10 20.93 8.20
N PRO A 130 -0.56 21.16 6.99
CA PRO A 130 0.53 20.36 6.46
C PRO A 130 1.78 20.45 7.34
N VAL A 131 2.55 19.37 7.34
CA VAL A 131 3.89 19.31 7.93
C VAL A 131 4.94 19.17 6.84
N ALA A 132 6.21 19.39 7.18
CA ALA A 132 7.30 19.23 6.24
C ALA A 132 7.35 17.80 5.67
N ARG A 133 7.77 17.66 4.41
CA ARG A 133 7.94 16.37 3.72
C ARG A 133 8.67 15.32 4.54
N GLU A 134 9.77 15.70 5.19
CA GLU A 134 10.59 14.82 6.02
C GLU A 134 9.80 14.32 7.24
N GLU A 135 8.94 15.17 7.81
CA GLU A 135 8.06 14.81 8.92
C GLU A 135 6.94 13.85 8.47
N MET A 136 6.38 14.05 7.26
CA MET A 136 5.41 13.12 6.68
C MET A 136 6.01 11.71 6.53
N VAL A 137 7.24 11.64 6.01
CA VAL A 137 7.99 10.37 5.89
C VAL A 137 8.31 9.80 7.27
N ARG A 138 8.71 10.63 8.24
CA ARG A 138 9.00 10.18 9.61
C ARG A 138 7.77 9.57 10.27
N LEU A 139 6.61 10.19 10.16
CA LEU A 139 5.34 9.69 10.70
C LEU A 139 4.91 8.38 10.03
N SER A 140 5.04 8.32 8.69
CA SER A 140 4.74 7.10 7.91
C SER A 140 5.70 5.96 8.26
N ASN A 141 6.99 6.22 8.42
CA ASN A 141 7.94 5.20 8.86
C ASN A 141 7.72 4.77 10.32
N GLY A 142 7.32 5.72 11.18
CA GLY A 142 6.96 5.43 12.57
C GLY A 142 5.75 4.50 12.70
N TYR A 143 4.86 4.44 11.70
CA TYR A 143 3.81 3.42 11.64
C TYR A 143 4.40 2.01 11.57
N PHE A 144 5.37 1.81 10.68
CA PHE A 144 6.06 0.52 10.56
C PHE A 144 6.89 0.17 11.80
N ASP A 145 7.50 1.15 12.46
CA ASP A 145 8.15 0.94 13.76
C ASP A 145 7.16 0.55 14.86
N THR A 146 5.94 1.10 14.83
CA THR A 146 4.85 0.74 15.76
C THR A 146 4.32 -0.68 15.52
N LEU A 147 4.25 -1.09 14.26
CA LEU A 147 3.77 -2.40 13.82
C LEU A 147 4.78 -3.51 14.14
N GLN A 148 6.08 -3.24 13.94
CA GLN A 148 7.13 -4.24 14.11
C GLN A 148 7.22 -4.75 15.54
N ARG A 149 6.96 -6.05 15.73
CA ARG A 149 6.92 -6.70 17.03
C ARG A 149 6.09 -5.86 18.01
N ASN A 150 4.93 -5.38 17.58
CA ASN A 150 4.12 -4.44 18.33
C ASN A 150 3.86 -4.90 19.78
N ASP A 151 4.29 -4.09 20.76
CA ASP A 151 4.15 -4.37 22.20
C ASP A 151 3.31 -3.33 22.95
N GLY A 152 2.61 -2.46 22.22
CA GLY A 152 1.88 -1.33 22.78
C GLY A 152 2.59 0.02 22.61
N THR A 153 3.89 0.02 22.33
CA THR A 153 4.65 1.26 22.11
C THR A 153 4.30 1.88 20.76
N ILE A 154 3.97 3.17 20.79
CA ILE A 154 3.60 3.95 19.59
C ILE A 154 4.78 4.85 19.18
N HIS A 155 5.20 4.73 17.92
CA HIS A 155 6.31 5.48 17.32
C HIS A 155 5.85 6.52 16.27
N THR A 156 4.54 6.65 16.08
CA THR A 156 3.90 7.65 15.21
C THR A 156 2.81 8.41 15.97
N ARG A 157 1.93 9.13 15.27
CA ARG A 157 0.72 9.74 15.83
C ARG A 157 -0.45 9.44 14.93
N PHE A 158 -1.55 8.97 15.50
CA PHE A 158 -2.79 8.75 14.77
C PHE A 158 -3.78 9.85 15.14
N HIS A 159 -4.53 10.32 14.15
CA HIS A 159 -5.72 11.09 14.42
C HIS A 159 -6.75 10.19 15.16
N PRO A 160 -7.56 10.71 16.10
CA PRO A 160 -8.56 9.92 16.80
C PRO A 160 -9.53 9.16 15.87
N ASP A 161 -9.83 9.76 14.73
CA ASP A 161 -10.71 9.19 13.69
C ASP A 161 -9.95 8.43 12.59
N CYS A 162 -8.67 8.13 12.80
CA CYS A 162 -7.88 7.40 11.83
C CYS A 162 -8.52 6.05 11.50
N ASN A 163 -8.65 5.80 10.20
CA ASN A 163 -9.14 4.55 9.65
C ASN A 163 -8.09 3.91 8.73
N ARG A 164 -8.16 2.59 8.61
CA ARG A 164 -7.34 1.76 7.74
C ARG A 164 -8.21 0.85 6.89
N VAL A 165 -7.88 0.80 5.62
CA VAL A 165 -8.46 -0.11 4.62
C VAL A 165 -7.32 -0.89 3.98
N GLU A 166 -7.41 -2.21 4.02
CA GLU A 166 -6.40 -3.14 3.52
C GLU A 166 -7.05 -4.08 2.50
N ASN A 167 -6.50 -4.15 1.29
CA ASN A 167 -6.99 -5.02 0.20
C ASN A 167 -8.48 -4.82 -0.13
N GLY A 168 -9.03 -3.63 0.14
CA GLY A 168 -10.47 -3.33 -0.01
C GLY A 168 -11.35 -3.69 1.18
N VAL A 169 -10.78 -4.06 2.33
CA VAL A 169 -11.53 -4.32 3.57
C VAL A 169 -11.20 -3.25 4.61
N GLN A 170 -12.23 -2.65 5.18
CA GLN A 170 -12.08 -1.77 6.34
C GLN A 170 -11.59 -2.60 7.54
N THR A 171 -10.35 -2.41 7.99
CA THR A 171 -9.73 -3.21 9.07
C THR A 171 -9.68 -2.48 10.41
N THR A 172 -10.44 -1.40 10.53
CA THR A 172 -10.60 -0.58 11.75
C THR A 172 -12.05 -0.19 11.91
N ARG A 173 -12.55 -0.13 13.14
CA ARG A 173 -13.95 0.21 13.46
C ARG A 173 -14.97 -0.63 12.67
N ASN A 174 -14.62 -1.89 12.37
CA ASN A 174 -15.44 -2.80 11.57
C ASN A 174 -15.90 -4.00 12.42
N PRO A 175 -17.08 -3.92 13.08
CA PRO A 175 -17.59 -5.00 13.91
C PRO A 175 -17.97 -6.26 13.12
N ASP A 176 -18.26 -6.15 11.82
CA ASP A 176 -18.57 -7.31 11.00
C ASP A 176 -17.31 -8.11 10.67
N PHE A 177 -16.22 -7.43 10.25
CA PHE A 177 -14.95 -8.10 10.02
C PHE A 177 -14.30 -8.58 11.32
N ALA A 178 -14.62 -7.96 12.47
CA ALA A 178 -14.18 -8.40 13.78
C ALA A 178 -14.63 -9.83 14.16
N LYS A 179 -15.63 -10.39 13.48
CA LYS A 179 -16.03 -11.79 13.61
C LYS A 179 -14.95 -12.76 13.09
N ILE A 180 -14.09 -12.28 12.18
CA ILE A 180 -12.98 -13.02 11.58
C ILE A 180 -11.65 -12.56 12.18
N VAL A 181 -11.43 -11.25 12.26
CA VAL A 181 -10.20 -10.62 12.77
C VAL A 181 -10.56 -9.70 13.95
N PRO A 182 -10.55 -10.20 15.21
CA PRO A 182 -11.12 -9.48 16.36
C PRO A 182 -10.62 -8.05 16.59
N VAL A 183 -9.35 -7.79 16.30
CA VAL A 183 -8.73 -6.46 16.45
C VAL A 183 -9.39 -5.39 15.57
N SER A 184 -10.03 -5.78 14.47
CA SER A 184 -10.62 -4.87 13.49
C SER A 184 -11.83 -4.07 14.01
N ALA A 185 -12.39 -4.42 15.17
CA ALA A 185 -13.42 -3.63 15.84
C ALA A 185 -12.88 -2.28 16.37
N LEU A 186 -11.58 -2.18 16.61
CA LEU A 186 -10.92 -1.03 17.26
C LEU A 186 -10.43 -0.01 16.23
N GLY A 187 -10.14 1.22 16.66
CA GLY A 187 -9.49 2.25 15.83
C GLY A 187 -7.98 2.05 15.71
N CYS A 188 -7.31 2.73 14.76
CA CYS A 188 -5.88 2.49 14.47
C CYS A 188 -4.97 2.46 15.72
N GLU A 189 -4.95 3.55 16.51
CA GLU A 189 -4.06 3.62 17.67
C GLU A 189 -4.39 2.59 18.74
N GLU A 190 -5.67 2.31 18.95
CA GLU A 190 -6.14 1.35 19.95
C GLU A 190 -5.66 -0.07 19.61
N GLN A 191 -5.70 -0.46 18.33
CA GLN A 191 -5.18 -1.76 17.88
C GLN A 191 -3.71 -1.93 18.26
N PHE A 192 -2.90 -0.89 18.05
CA PHE A 192 -1.47 -0.90 18.35
C PHE A 192 -1.15 -0.81 19.83
N ARG A 193 -1.87 0.02 20.61
CA ARG A 193 -1.72 0.11 22.07
C ARG A 193 -2.00 -1.21 22.77
N MET A 194 -2.83 -2.04 22.16
CA MET A 194 -3.16 -3.37 22.66
C MET A 194 -2.07 -4.42 22.39
N GLY A 195 -1.07 -4.14 21.56
CA GLY A 195 0.00 -5.09 21.23
C GLY A 195 -0.44 -6.19 20.25
N ASN A 196 -1.48 -5.94 19.43
CA ASN A 196 -2.11 -6.99 18.61
C ASN A 196 -1.21 -7.57 17.51
N TYR A 197 -0.15 -6.88 17.12
CA TYR A 197 0.68 -7.24 15.96
C TYR A 197 2.06 -7.80 16.36
N ARG A 198 2.16 -8.41 17.54
CA ARG A 198 3.43 -8.94 18.07
C ARG A 198 4.09 -10.00 17.16
N TYR A 199 3.30 -10.63 16.29
CA TYR A 199 3.73 -11.66 15.34
C TYR A 199 4.44 -11.11 14.08
N ASP A 200 4.47 -9.79 13.88
CA ASP A 200 5.19 -9.16 12.77
C ASP A 200 6.67 -9.02 13.13
N ASP A 201 7.51 -9.96 12.68
CA ASP A 201 8.91 -10.08 13.14
C ASP A 201 9.78 -8.89 12.71
N ASP A 202 9.69 -8.50 11.44
CA ASP A 202 10.60 -7.54 10.82
C ASP A 202 9.89 -6.78 9.69
N LEU A 203 9.92 -5.45 9.76
CA LEU A 203 9.42 -4.58 8.71
C LEU A 203 10.60 -3.95 8.00
N ARG A 204 10.90 -4.44 6.79
CA ARG A 204 12.16 -4.17 6.09
C ARG A 204 11.96 -3.61 4.70
N ALA A 205 13.07 -3.17 4.08
CA ALA A 205 13.12 -2.60 2.73
C ALA A 205 12.06 -1.50 2.51
N ARG A 206 11.83 -0.70 3.56
CA ARG A 206 10.84 0.38 3.56
C ARG A 206 11.33 1.51 2.66
N ARG A 207 10.58 1.82 1.61
CA ARG A 207 10.83 2.95 0.71
C ARG A 207 9.63 3.88 0.72
N PHE A 208 9.87 5.18 0.53
CA PHE A 208 8.83 6.23 0.47
C PHE A 208 8.95 7.02 -0.84
N PRO A 209 8.74 6.39 -2.00
CA PRO A 209 9.12 6.96 -3.29
C PRO A 209 8.26 8.16 -3.72
N LEU A 210 7.08 8.36 -3.15
CA LEU A 210 6.17 9.43 -3.54
C LEU A 210 5.63 10.15 -2.30
N VAL A 211 5.81 11.47 -2.24
CA VAL A 211 5.19 12.34 -1.24
C VAL A 211 4.45 13.50 -1.91
N ASP A 212 3.13 13.48 -1.83
CA ASP A 212 2.24 14.54 -2.29
C ASP A 212 2.01 15.54 -1.14
N GLU A 213 2.85 16.56 -1.04
CA GLU A 213 2.86 17.55 0.06
C GLU A 213 1.55 18.38 0.12
N GLU A 214 0.94 18.67 -1.04
CA GLU A 214 -0.30 19.44 -1.14
C GLU A 214 -1.48 18.70 -0.51
N ARG A 215 -1.58 17.38 -0.76
CA ARG A 215 -2.63 16.53 -0.19
C ARG A 215 -2.20 15.80 1.07
N GLY A 216 -0.96 15.95 1.51
CA GLY A 216 -0.46 15.22 2.66
C GLY A 216 -0.43 13.71 2.44
N LEU A 217 -0.11 13.20 1.25
CA LEU A 217 -0.09 11.75 0.99
C LEU A 217 1.34 11.21 0.89
N VAL A 218 1.62 10.08 1.54
CA VAL A 218 2.90 9.36 1.43
C VAL A 218 2.63 7.94 0.95
N LEU A 219 3.16 7.57 -0.21
CA LEU A 219 3.16 6.18 -0.66
C LEU A 219 4.43 5.49 -0.19
N ALA A 220 4.25 4.37 0.50
CA ALA A 220 5.33 3.50 0.94
C ALA A 220 5.24 2.12 0.28
N PHE A 221 6.40 1.50 0.09
CA PHE A 221 6.53 0.08 -0.21
C PHE A 221 7.44 -0.58 0.81
N GLY A 222 7.28 -1.88 1.04
CA GLY A 222 8.15 -2.62 1.94
C GLY A 222 7.71 -4.07 2.13
N PHE A 223 8.20 -4.69 3.20
CA PHE A 223 7.81 -6.05 3.57
C PHE A 223 7.47 -6.14 5.04
N ILE A 224 6.52 -7.02 5.36
CA ILE A 224 6.26 -7.50 6.71
C ILE A 224 6.65 -8.97 6.74
N ASP A 225 7.75 -9.29 7.40
CA ASP A 225 8.20 -10.66 7.55
C ASP A 225 7.53 -11.32 8.75
N HIS A 226 6.97 -12.50 8.55
CA HIS A 226 6.46 -13.35 9.61
C HIS A 226 7.20 -14.67 9.61
N SER A 227 7.84 -14.98 10.73
CA SER A 227 8.49 -16.26 10.93
C SER A 227 7.52 -17.38 11.32
N GLY A 228 6.37 -17.02 11.90
CA GLY A 228 5.33 -17.95 12.36
C GLY A 228 5.69 -18.77 13.60
N ARG A 229 6.77 -18.42 14.32
CA ARG A 229 7.21 -19.14 15.55
C ARG A 229 6.46 -18.72 16.81
N LEU A 230 5.92 -17.50 16.85
CA LEU A 230 5.12 -17.01 17.98
C LEU A 230 3.73 -17.65 17.93
N ARG A 231 3.45 -18.60 18.81
CA ARG A 231 2.16 -19.32 18.83
C ARG A 231 1.08 -18.57 19.60
N GLU A 232 1.46 -17.99 20.72
CA GLU A 232 0.60 -17.22 21.62
C GLU A 232 1.40 -16.03 22.15
N PHE A 233 0.71 -14.93 22.45
CA PHE A 233 1.31 -13.74 23.06
C PHE A 233 0.29 -13.02 23.95
N GLN A 234 0.79 -12.24 24.89
CA GLN A 234 -0.07 -11.43 25.76
C GLN A 234 -0.28 -10.05 25.16
N LEU A 235 -1.53 -9.60 25.19
CA LEU A 235 -1.92 -8.21 24.94
C LEU A 235 -1.59 -7.35 26.17
N THR A 236 -1.61 -6.03 26.01
CA THR A 236 -1.29 -5.09 27.10
C THR A 236 -2.32 -5.08 28.23
N ASP A 237 -3.53 -5.62 28.00
CA ASP A 237 -4.57 -5.82 29.03
C ASP A 237 -4.44 -7.16 29.78
N GLY A 238 -3.40 -7.95 29.49
CA GLY A 238 -3.11 -9.23 30.14
C GLY A 238 -3.81 -10.44 29.52
N ARG A 239 -4.68 -10.27 28.51
CA ARG A 239 -5.25 -11.41 27.77
C ARG A 239 -4.16 -12.09 26.94
N THR A 240 -4.17 -13.43 26.94
CA THR A 240 -3.37 -14.22 26.00
C THR A 240 -4.20 -14.50 24.74
N VAL A 241 -3.62 -14.23 23.58
CA VAL A 241 -4.23 -14.52 22.27
C VAL A 241 -3.34 -15.47 21.47
N LYS A 242 -3.96 -16.21 20.54
CA LYS A 242 -3.25 -17.03 19.57
C LYS A 242 -2.79 -16.18 18.40
N SER A 243 -1.59 -16.44 17.91
CA SER A 243 -1.12 -15.84 16.67
C SER A 243 -1.93 -16.34 15.48
N PRO A 244 -2.39 -15.45 14.58
CA PRO A 244 -2.98 -15.86 13.32
C PRO A 244 -1.92 -16.40 12.34
N VAL A 245 -0.64 -16.15 12.59
CA VAL A 245 0.47 -16.57 11.74
C VAL A 245 1.30 -17.66 12.42
N LEU A 246 1.24 -18.87 11.86
CA LEU A 246 1.93 -20.07 12.38
C LEU A 246 2.85 -20.74 11.35
N ARG A 247 3.20 -20.02 10.28
CA ARG A 247 4.14 -20.47 9.24
C ARG A 247 4.92 -19.29 8.66
N PRO A 248 6.15 -19.52 8.16
CA PRO A 248 6.97 -18.46 7.59
C PRO A 248 6.39 -17.98 6.25
N HIS A 249 6.21 -16.67 6.12
CA HIS A 249 5.92 -15.97 4.87
C HIS A 249 6.19 -14.48 5.04
N SER A 250 6.26 -13.73 3.95
CA SER A 250 6.31 -12.26 4.00
C SER A 250 5.08 -11.68 3.32
N PHE A 251 4.67 -10.49 3.72
CA PHE A 251 3.87 -9.63 2.86
C PHE A 251 4.79 -8.68 2.10
N TYR A 252 4.54 -8.50 0.81
CA TYR A 252 5.02 -7.32 0.07
C TYR A 252 3.87 -6.32 0.03
N ILE A 253 4.14 -5.09 0.47
CA ILE A 253 3.11 -4.10 0.77
C ILE A 253 3.29 -2.84 -0.06
N SER A 254 2.17 -2.20 -0.36
CA SER A 254 2.07 -0.81 -0.79
C SER A 254 1.05 -0.11 0.11
N GLU A 255 1.46 0.93 0.81
CA GLU A 255 0.63 1.59 1.83
C GLU A 255 0.69 3.11 1.66
N LEU A 256 -0.47 3.72 1.50
CA LEU A 256 -0.68 5.15 1.33
C LEU A 256 -1.17 5.75 2.65
N PHE A 257 -0.42 6.71 3.19
CA PHE A 257 -0.74 7.41 4.42
C PHE A 257 -1.21 8.83 4.10
N LYS A 258 -2.40 9.21 4.59
CA LYS A 258 -2.82 10.62 4.70
C LYS A 258 -2.29 11.19 6.00
N ILE A 259 -1.38 12.15 5.88
CA ILE A 259 -0.76 12.92 6.96
C ILE A 259 -1.33 14.34 6.94
N ASP A 260 -1.90 14.75 8.05
CA ASP A 260 -2.33 16.13 8.28
C ASP A 260 -2.29 16.41 9.79
N HIS A 261 -2.16 17.67 10.20
CA HIS A 261 -2.00 18.05 11.61
C HIS A 261 -0.85 17.31 12.34
N GLY A 262 0.16 16.83 11.62
CA GLY A 262 1.25 16.00 12.17
C GLY A 262 0.80 14.61 12.66
N MET A 263 -0.27 14.07 12.09
CA MET A 263 -0.89 12.79 12.44
C MET A 263 -1.27 12.00 11.18
N ILE A 264 -1.35 10.68 11.29
CA ILE A 264 -1.95 9.82 10.28
C ILE A 264 -3.47 9.88 10.44
N GLU A 265 -4.19 10.30 9.41
CA GLU A 265 -5.66 10.41 9.42
C GLU A 265 -6.37 9.30 8.63
N GLN A 266 -5.71 8.72 7.63
CA GLN A 266 -6.26 7.62 6.84
C GLN A 266 -5.11 6.78 6.28
N ILE A 267 -5.35 5.48 6.19
CA ILE A 267 -4.45 4.51 5.59
C ILE A 267 -5.22 3.74 4.52
N GLU A 268 -4.64 3.65 3.32
CA GLU A 268 -5.08 2.79 2.22
C GLU A 268 -3.93 1.86 1.85
N ALA A 269 -4.10 0.55 1.99
CA ALA A 269 -3.03 -0.41 1.78
C ALA A 269 -3.45 -1.56 0.87
N ASN A 270 -2.52 -2.02 0.06
CA ASN A 270 -2.61 -3.26 -0.68
C ASN A 270 -1.36 -4.12 -0.39
N PHE A 271 -1.55 -5.42 -0.19
CA PHE A 271 -0.45 -6.34 0.02
C PHE A 271 -0.75 -7.75 -0.47
N ILE A 272 0.32 -8.46 -0.81
CA ILE A 272 0.28 -9.85 -1.25
C ILE A 272 1.21 -10.70 -0.39
N THR A 273 0.90 -11.99 -0.28
CA THR A 273 1.79 -12.97 0.33
C THR A 273 2.89 -13.37 -0.65
N VAL A 274 4.14 -13.29 -0.21
CA VAL A 274 5.33 -13.71 -0.96
C VAL A 274 6.17 -14.67 -0.11
N PRO A 275 7.11 -15.42 -0.70
CA PRO A 275 8.03 -16.27 0.06
C PRO A 275 8.73 -15.50 1.19
N TYR A 276 8.91 -16.18 2.32
CA TYR A 276 9.55 -15.59 3.50
C TYR A 276 10.94 -15.05 3.15
N ARG A 277 11.21 -13.79 3.55
CA ARG A 277 12.47 -13.07 3.27
C ARG A 277 12.75 -12.82 1.79
N MET A 278 11.74 -12.85 0.91
CA MET A 278 11.90 -12.48 -0.49
C MET A 278 12.51 -11.08 -0.61
N PRO A 279 13.62 -10.90 -1.35
CA PRO A 279 14.24 -9.59 -1.53
C PRO A 279 13.36 -8.70 -2.42
N SER A 280 13.55 -7.39 -2.26
CA SER A 280 13.02 -6.39 -3.18
C SER A 280 13.93 -6.33 -4.41
N PRO A 281 13.42 -6.47 -5.65
CA PRO A 281 14.23 -6.23 -6.83
C PRO A 281 14.54 -4.73 -7.02
N TRP A 282 13.85 -3.85 -6.30
CA TRP A 282 14.07 -2.40 -6.33
C TRP A 282 15.25 -1.94 -5.47
N ASP A 283 15.74 -2.76 -4.54
CA ASP A 283 16.84 -2.37 -3.64
C ASP A 283 18.21 -2.38 -4.35
N SER A 284 18.29 -3.02 -5.52
CA SER A 284 19.52 -3.16 -6.32
C SER A 284 19.62 -2.16 -7.47
N LEU A 285 18.67 -1.24 -7.61
CA LEU A 285 18.58 -0.27 -8.72
C LEU A 285 19.16 1.10 -8.36
#